data_AF-A0A1I4TMX7-F1
#
_entry.id   AF-A0A1I4TMX7-F1
#
_cell.length_a   1.000
_cell.length_b   1.000
_cell.length_c   1.000
_cell.angle_alpha   90.00
_cell.angle_beta   90.00
_cell.angle_gamma   90.00
#
_symmetry.space_group_name_H-M   'P 1'
#
loop_
_entity.id
_entity.type
_entity.pdbx_description
1 polymer ?
#
loop_
_entity_poly.entity_id
_entity_poly.type
_entity_poly.pdbx_seq_one_letter_code
_entity_poly.pdbx_strand_id
1 'polypeptide(L)'
;METPLHSLVADIVAMLDPSLREDYEERAAIMEYEANLERAHAECLALIDLLRRHPSILIDVTILQVELAGAIQYWLTTDLDSARQYLADIGGVERGIPDLAAVIKQQYGNIAVLTTFK
;
A
#
# COMPACT_ATOMS: atom_id res chain seq x y z
N MET A 1 -7.94 15.75 8.32
CA MET A 1 -7.31 17.05 7.99
C MET A 1 -7.94 17.62 6.72
N GLU A 2 -7.86 18.94 6.49
CA GLU A 2 -8.11 19.51 5.16
C GLU A 2 -7.08 19.00 4.14
N THR A 3 -7.34 19.21 2.84
CA THR A 3 -6.38 18.92 1.76
C THR A 3 -4.97 19.45 2.09
N PRO A 4 -3.90 18.67 1.84
CA PRO A 4 -2.53 19.12 2.09
C PRO A 4 -2.21 20.45 1.40
N LEU A 5 -1.38 21.29 2.01
CA LEU A 5 -1.06 22.63 1.53
C LEU A 5 -0.23 22.59 0.24
N HIS A 6 0.69 21.64 0.14
CA HIS A 6 1.54 21.49 -1.04
C HIS A 6 0.87 20.57 -2.07
N SER A 7 0.72 21.02 -3.31
CA SER A 7 -0.02 20.29 -4.35
C SER A 7 0.52 18.89 -4.59
N LEU A 8 1.85 18.71 -4.64
CA LEU A 8 2.46 17.39 -4.80
C LEU A 8 2.08 16.41 -3.67
N VAL A 9 1.99 16.92 -2.43
CA VAL A 9 1.58 16.10 -1.29
C VAL A 9 0.10 15.74 -1.41
N ALA A 10 -0.74 16.71 -1.81
CA ALA A 10 -2.15 16.48 -2.05
C ALA A 10 -2.41 15.43 -3.15
N ASP A 11 -1.65 15.47 -4.24
CA ASP A 11 -1.76 14.52 -5.35
C ASP A 11 -1.45 13.09 -4.89
N ILE A 12 -0.38 12.90 -4.11
CA ILE A 12 0.01 11.58 -3.60
C ILE A 12 -1.00 11.10 -2.54
N VAL A 13 -1.44 11.99 -1.64
CA VAL A 13 -2.43 11.66 -0.60
C VAL A 13 -3.78 11.28 -1.21
N ALA A 14 -4.13 11.84 -2.38
CA ALA A 14 -5.35 11.48 -3.10
C ALA A 14 -5.31 10.04 -3.67
N MET A 15 -4.13 9.45 -3.84
CA MET A 15 -3.96 8.06 -4.27
C MET A 15 -4.06 7.05 -3.12
N LEU A 16 -4.04 7.52 -1.87
CA LEU A 16 -4.07 6.63 -0.70
C LEU A 16 -5.46 6.03 -0.50
N ASP A 17 -5.49 4.75 -0.14
CA ASP A 17 -6.69 4.16 0.42
C ASP A 17 -7.04 4.83 1.78
N PRO A 18 -8.28 4.67 2.29
CA PRO A 18 -8.71 5.33 3.51
C PRO A 18 -7.85 5.04 4.74
N SER A 19 -7.30 3.83 4.86
CA SER A 19 -6.48 3.44 6.02
C SER A 19 -5.11 4.11 5.98
N LEU A 20 -4.45 4.13 4.81
CA LEU A 20 -3.18 4.82 4.64
C LEU A 20 -3.33 6.34 4.75
N ARG A 21 -4.47 6.87 4.30
CA ARG A 21 -4.80 8.28 4.47
C ARG A 21 -4.97 8.65 5.94
N GLU A 22 -5.66 7.84 6.73
CA GLU A 22 -5.82 8.08 8.17
C GLU A 22 -4.46 8.09 8.89
N ASP A 23 -3.59 7.11 8.61
CA ASP A 23 -2.24 7.06 9.20
C ASP A 23 -1.38 8.27 8.79
N TYR A 24 -1.50 8.73 7.53
CA TYR A 24 -0.88 9.98 7.08
C TYR A 24 -1.37 11.19 7.88
N GLU A 25 -2.70 11.35 8.02
CA GLU A 25 -3.31 12.50 8.68
C GLU A 25 -2.98 12.53 10.18
N GLU A 26 -2.97 11.36 10.84
CA GLU A 26 -2.55 11.25 12.25
C GLU A 26 -1.08 11.64 12.41
N ARG A 27 -0.20 11.14 11.55
CA ARG A 27 1.24 11.45 11.61
C ARG A 27 1.51 12.93 11.35
N ALA A 28 0.82 13.52 10.39
CA ALA A 28 0.92 14.94 10.08
C ALA A 28 0.45 15.80 11.27
N ALA A 29 -0.66 15.43 11.92
CA ALA A 29 -1.15 16.12 13.11
C ALA A 29 -0.15 16.03 14.29
N ILE A 30 0.43 14.86 14.56
CA ILE A 30 1.46 14.71 15.60
C ILE A 30 2.66 15.63 15.30
N MET A 31 3.12 15.65 14.06
CA MET A 31 4.25 16.49 13.65
C MET A 31 3.95 17.99 13.73
N GLU A 32 2.74 18.40 13.38
CA GLU A 32 2.31 19.80 13.46
C GLU A 32 2.16 20.25 14.92
N TYR A 33 1.35 19.54 15.71
CA TYR A 33 0.93 20.01 17.02
C TYR A 33 1.88 19.60 18.15
N GLU A 34 2.42 18.38 18.13
CA GLU A 34 3.29 17.91 19.22
C GLU A 34 4.76 18.28 18.98
N ALA A 35 5.22 18.19 17.72
CA ALA A 35 6.59 18.58 17.36
C ALA A 35 6.71 20.07 16.95
N ASN A 36 5.60 20.82 16.95
CA ASN A 36 5.54 22.26 16.64
C ASN A 36 6.22 22.60 15.30
N LEU A 37 5.98 21.77 14.28
CA LEU A 37 6.44 22.02 12.92
C LEU A 37 5.38 22.82 12.15
N GLU A 38 5.85 23.68 11.25
CA GLU A 38 4.98 24.32 10.26
C GLU A 38 4.19 23.26 9.48
N ARG A 39 2.89 23.47 9.30
CA ARG A 39 1.96 22.48 8.69
C ARG A 39 2.50 21.89 7.39
N ALA A 40 2.99 22.73 6.47
CA ALA A 40 3.53 22.26 5.19
C ALA A 40 4.75 21.33 5.36
N HIS A 41 5.58 21.55 6.38
CA HIS A 41 6.72 20.69 6.67
C HIS A 41 6.28 19.40 7.38
N ALA A 42 5.35 19.49 8.32
CA ALA A 42 4.74 18.33 8.98
C ALA A 42 4.10 17.38 7.96
N GLU A 43 3.30 17.91 7.03
CA GLU A 43 2.68 17.16 5.94
C GLU A 43 3.72 16.46 5.05
N CYS A 44 4.82 17.14 4.69
CA CYS A 44 5.89 16.54 3.90
C CYS A 44 6.58 15.38 4.64
N LEU A 45 6.93 15.57 5.93
CA LEU A 45 7.61 14.54 6.72
C LEU A 45 6.70 13.36 7.01
N ALA A 46 5.42 13.59 7.26
CA ALA A 46 4.43 12.54 7.43
C ALA A 46 4.31 11.67 6.17
N LEU A 47 4.27 12.31 4.99
CA LEU A 47 4.27 11.58 3.73
C LEU A 47 5.57 10.79 3.53
N ILE A 48 6.73 11.37 3.81
CA ILE A 48 8.02 10.65 3.71
C ILE A 48 8.05 9.44 4.64
N ASP A 49 7.57 9.58 5.88
CA ASP A 49 7.49 8.45 6.81
C ASP A 49 6.53 7.37 6.32
N LEU A 50 5.36 7.75 5.80
CA LEU A 50 4.40 6.83 5.20
C LEU A 50 5.04 6.05 4.03
N LEU A 51 5.67 6.76 3.08
CA LEU A 51 6.33 6.16 1.91
C LEU A 51 7.51 5.26 2.31
N ARG A 52 8.23 5.59 3.39
CA ARG A 52 9.29 4.73 3.93
C ARG A 52 8.74 3.41 4.48
N ARG A 53 7.54 3.42 5.06
CA ARG A 53 6.86 2.22 5.60
C ARG A 53 6.09 1.45 4.53
N HIS A 54 5.59 2.16 3.52
CA HIS A 54 4.75 1.64 2.44
C HIS A 54 5.28 2.12 1.07
N PRO A 55 6.48 1.66 0.64
CA PRO A 55 7.07 2.09 -0.62
C PRO A 55 6.22 1.68 -1.83
N SER A 56 5.31 0.71 -1.63
CA SER A 56 4.33 0.28 -2.63
C SER A 56 3.40 1.38 -3.10
N ILE A 57 3.17 2.44 -2.30
CA ILE A 57 2.29 3.56 -2.68
C ILE A 57 2.74 4.23 -3.99
N LEU A 58 4.04 4.21 -4.29
CA LEU A 58 4.60 4.83 -5.50
C LEU A 58 4.59 3.89 -6.71
N ILE A 59 4.25 2.62 -6.53
CA ILE A 59 4.20 1.63 -7.60
C ILE A 59 2.76 1.18 -7.77
N ASP A 60 2.27 1.20 -9.01
CA ASP A 60 0.91 0.78 -9.34
C ASP A 60 0.79 -0.75 -9.35
N VAL A 61 1.31 -1.42 -8.31
CA VAL A 61 1.35 -2.87 -8.15
C VAL A 61 1.03 -3.23 -6.72
N THR A 62 -0.08 -3.93 -6.54
CA THR A 62 -0.50 -4.51 -5.27
C THR A 62 -0.23 -6.01 -5.26
N ILE A 63 0.32 -6.51 -4.17
CA ILE A 63 0.43 -7.95 -3.92
C ILE A 63 -0.81 -8.45 -3.17
N LEU A 64 -1.42 -9.51 -3.66
CA LEU A 64 -2.57 -10.16 -3.05
C LEU A 64 -2.17 -11.56 -2.58
N GLN A 65 -2.29 -11.81 -1.27
CA GLN A 65 -2.16 -13.16 -0.73
C GLN A 65 -3.51 -13.85 -0.85
N VAL A 66 -3.54 -14.96 -1.56
CA VAL A 66 -4.78 -15.73 -1.81
C VAL A 66 -4.60 -17.18 -1.42
N GLU A 67 -5.72 -17.81 -1.08
CA GLU A 67 -5.80 -19.26 -0.94
C GLU A 67 -6.66 -19.82 -2.05
N LEU A 68 -6.09 -20.75 -2.82
CA LEU A 68 -6.76 -21.42 -3.92
C LEU A 68 -6.50 -22.92 -3.84
N ALA A 69 -7.57 -23.72 -3.81
CA ALA A 69 -7.48 -25.18 -3.68
C ALA A 69 -6.59 -25.65 -2.50
N GLY A 70 -6.64 -24.93 -1.37
CA GLY A 70 -5.86 -25.22 -0.17
C GLY A 70 -4.38 -24.82 -0.23
N ALA A 71 -3.93 -24.17 -1.31
CA ALA A 71 -2.57 -23.65 -1.45
C ALA A 71 -2.56 -22.13 -1.37
N ILE A 72 -1.58 -21.58 -0.64
CA ILE A 72 -1.32 -20.14 -0.60
C ILE A 72 -0.57 -19.73 -1.87
N GLN A 73 -1.08 -18.70 -2.54
CA GLN A 73 -0.44 -18.06 -3.68
C GLN A 73 -0.32 -16.55 -3.42
N TYR A 74 0.62 -15.93 -4.12
CA TYR A 74 0.83 -14.49 -4.11
C TYR A 74 0.67 -13.97 -5.53
N TRP A 75 -0.35 -13.15 -5.74
CA TRP A 75 -0.62 -12.51 -7.03
C TRP A 75 -0.13 -11.07 -7.01
N LEU A 76 0.25 -10.56 -8.18
CA LEU A 76 0.51 -9.14 -8.39
C LEU A 76 -0.56 -8.59 -9.32
N THR A 77 -1.13 -7.45 -8.98
CA THR A 77 -2.15 -6.79 -9.79
C THR A 77 -1.95 -5.28 -9.80
N THR A 78 -2.31 -4.66 -10.92
CA THR A 78 -2.46 -3.19 -11.06
C THR A 78 -3.92 -2.77 -10.81
N ASP A 79 -4.85 -3.73 -10.72
CA ASP A 79 -6.27 -3.52 -10.48
C ASP A 79 -6.76 -4.54 -9.45
N LEU A 80 -6.91 -4.06 -8.21
CA LEU A 80 -7.27 -4.91 -7.08
C LEU A 80 -8.72 -5.40 -7.17
N ASP A 81 -9.64 -4.58 -7.68
CA ASP A 81 -11.04 -4.93 -7.80
C ASP A 81 -11.25 -6.03 -8.86
N SER A 82 -10.58 -5.89 -10.01
CA SER A 82 -10.58 -6.94 -11.03
C SER A 82 -9.95 -8.24 -10.53
N ALA A 83 -8.85 -8.17 -9.75
CA ALA A 83 -8.22 -9.36 -9.18
C ALA A 83 -9.10 -10.06 -8.14
N ARG A 84 -9.79 -9.30 -7.28
CA ARG A 84 -10.75 -9.83 -6.30
C ARG A 84 -11.94 -10.50 -6.96
N GLN A 85 -12.48 -9.88 -8.01
CA GLN A 85 -13.57 -10.46 -8.79
C GLN A 85 -13.13 -11.80 -9.40
N TYR A 86 -11.97 -11.83 -10.08
CA TYR A 86 -11.45 -13.07 -10.64
C TYR A 86 -11.21 -14.15 -9.59
N LEU A 87 -10.66 -13.78 -8.43
CA LEU A 87 -10.45 -14.70 -7.31
C LEU A 87 -11.77 -15.33 -6.83
N ALA A 88 -12.82 -14.53 -6.70
CA ALA A 88 -14.15 -15.01 -6.32
C ALA A 88 -14.72 -15.96 -7.39
N ASP A 89 -14.55 -15.64 -8.67
CA ASP A 89 -15.05 -16.44 -9.79
C ASP A 89 -14.41 -17.84 -9.84
N ILE A 90 -13.14 -17.96 -9.45
CA ILE A 90 -12.43 -19.25 -9.37
C ILE A 90 -12.55 -19.94 -7.99
N GLY A 91 -13.34 -19.37 -7.08
CA GLY A 91 -13.59 -19.94 -5.74
C GLY A 91 -12.42 -19.81 -4.76
N GLY A 92 -11.51 -18.87 -4.97
CA GLY A 92 -10.42 -18.58 -4.05
C GLY A 92 -10.82 -17.60 -2.93
N VAL A 93 -9.94 -17.45 -1.95
CA VAL A 93 -10.17 -16.59 -0.78
C VAL A 93 -9.00 -15.62 -0.61
N GLU A 94 -9.29 -14.32 -0.51
CA GLU A 94 -8.29 -13.32 -0.12
C GLU A 94 -7.89 -13.53 1.34
N ARG A 95 -6.58 -13.61 1.59
CA ARG A 95 -6.00 -13.69 2.93
C ARG A 95 -5.42 -12.35 3.39
N GLY A 96 -5.04 -11.48 2.45
CA GLY A 96 -4.66 -10.10 2.73
C GLY A 96 -3.72 -9.50 1.70
N ILE A 97 -3.21 -8.31 2.00
CA ILE A 97 -2.28 -7.52 1.17
C ILE A 97 -0.97 -7.39 1.95
N PRO A 98 -0.01 -8.32 1.79
CA PRO A 98 1.25 -8.27 2.53
C PRO A 98 2.24 -7.25 1.94
N ASP A 99 3.37 -7.03 2.62
CA ASP A 99 4.50 -6.30 2.03
C ASP A 99 5.22 -7.16 0.99
N LEU A 100 5.37 -6.63 -0.23
CA LEU A 100 6.01 -7.34 -1.35
C LEU A 100 7.45 -7.74 -1.03
N ALA A 101 8.23 -6.83 -0.44
CA ALA A 101 9.64 -7.09 -0.13
C ALA A 101 9.78 -8.20 0.92
N ALA A 102 8.95 -8.17 1.97
CA ALA A 102 8.88 -9.21 2.97
C ALA A 102 8.51 -10.57 2.36
N VAL A 103 7.53 -10.63 1.47
CA VAL A 103 7.13 -11.88 0.80
C VAL A 103 8.28 -12.44 -0.05
N ILE A 104 8.91 -11.62 -0.90
CA ILE A 104 10.03 -12.05 -1.75
C ILE A 104 11.18 -12.57 -0.89
N LYS A 105 11.51 -11.88 0.20
CA LYS A 105 12.58 -12.29 1.12
C LYS A 105 12.26 -13.59 1.85
N GLN A 106 11.08 -13.68 2.47
CA GLN A 106 10.74 -14.76 3.39
C GLN A 106 10.30 -16.04 2.67
N GLN A 107 9.52 -15.90 1.59
CA GLN A 107 8.92 -17.03 0.88
C GLN A 107 9.77 -17.50 -0.31
N TYR A 108 10.52 -16.58 -0.93
CA TYR A 108 11.23 -16.84 -2.18
C TYR A 108 12.76 -16.65 -2.09
N GLY A 109 13.31 -16.45 -0.89
CA GLY A 109 14.77 -16.35 -0.71
C GLY A 109 15.40 -15.17 -1.45
N ASN A 110 14.67 -14.05 -1.57
CA ASN A 110 15.02 -12.80 -2.26
C ASN A 110 14.84 -12.78 -3.79
N ILE A 111 14.46 -13.89 -4.43
CA ILE A 111 14.30 -13.93 -5.90
C ILE A 111 12.96 -14.57 -6.24
N ALA A 112 12.08 -13.81 -6.88
CA ALA A 112 10.82 -14.30 -7.41
C ALA A 112 10.80 -14.16 -8.95
N VAL A 113 10.14 -15.10 -9.62
CA VAL A 113 9.94 -15.08 -11.08
C VAL A 113 8.47 -14.85 -11.35
N LEU A 114 8.17 -13.87 -12.21
CA LEU A 114 6.81 -13.68 -12.72
C LEU A 114 6.53 -14.69 -13.82
N THR A 115 5.35 -15.32 -13.75
CA THR A 115 4.83 -16.22 -14.78
C THR A 115 3.55 -15.63 -15.35
N THR A 116 3.18 -16.05 -16.55
CA THR A 116 1.90 -15.70 -17.16
C THR A 116 0.74 -16.11 -16.26
N PHE A 117 -0.18 -15.17 -16.04
CA PHE A 117 -1.44 -15.41 -15.35
C PHE A 117 -2.36 -16.25 -16.26
N LYS A 118 -2.97 -17.30 -15.70
CA LYS A 118 -3.83 -18.24 -16.45
C LYS A 118 -5.28 -18.10 -16.04
#